data_AF-A0AAU4M491-F1
#
_entry.id   AF-A0AAU4M491-F1
#
_cell.length_a   1.000
_cell.length_b   1.000
_cell.length_c   1.000
_cell.angle_alpha   90.00
_cell.angle_beta   90.00
_cell.angle_gamma   90.00
#
_symmetry.space_group_name_H-M   'P 1'
#
loop_
_entity.id
_entity.type
_entity.pdbx_description
1 polymer ?
#
loop_
_entity_poly.entity_id
_entity_poly.type
_entity_poly.pdbx_seq_one_letter_code
_entity_poly.pdbx_strand_id
1 'polypeptide(L)'
;MADTSVKIDDVTRDRLKALADGAGMSMKDYLAKVAAEKEHEKLLDSATAAFRRVIGEPGILDRFDADFGGLPPAATHEISRAA
;
A
#
# COMPACT_ATOMS: atom_id res chain seq x y z
N MET A 1 18.25 -7.31 18.97
CA MET A 1 17.82 -8.64 18.48
C MET A 1 19.05 -9.47 18.18
N ALA A 2 19.02 -10.78 18.44
CA ALA A 2 20.11 -11.68 18.10
C ALA A 2 20.12 -11.97 16.59
N ASP A 3 21.31 -12.13 16.02
CA ASP A 3 21.46 -12.51 14.61
C ASP A 3 21.09 -13.99 14.42
N THR A 4 20.45 -14.29 13.29
CA THR A 4 20.03 -15.64 12.91
C THR A 4 20.25 -15.87 11.41
N SER A 5 20.17 -17.13 10.98
CA SER A 5 20.38 -17.52 9.59
C SER A 5 19.16 -18.24 9.01
N VAL A 6 18.81 -17.94 7.77
CA VAL A 6 17.76 -18.62 7.00
C VAL A 6 18.40 -19.26 5.76
N LYS A 7 17.97 -20.48 5.41
CA LYS A 7 18.43 -21.14 4.19
C LYS A 7 17.64 -20.61 2.99
N ILE A 8 18.38 -20.18 1.97
CA ILE A 8 17.86 -19.79 0.66
C ILE A 8 18.75 -20.41 -0.41
N ASP A 9 18.23 -20.58 -1.62
CA ASP A 9 19.05 -21.03 -2.74
C ASP A 9 20.05 -19.93 -3.18
N ASP A 10 21.10 -20.35 -3.87
CA ASP A 10 22.18 -19.47 -4.31
C ASP A 10 21.68 -18.35 -5.23
N VAL A 11 20.70 -18.64 -6.09
CA VAL A 11 20.14 -17.65 -7.03
C VAL A 11 19.39 -16.56 -6.26
N THR A 12 18.58 -16.94 -5.28
CA THR A 12 17.86 -15.99 -4.42
C THR A 12 18.84 -15.17 -3.59
N ARG A 13 19.88 -15.78 -3.00
CA ARG A 13 20.93 -15.06 -2.27
C ARG A 13 21.60 -14.01 -3.15
N ASP A 14 21.99 -14.38 -4.36
CA ASP A 14 22.75 -13.48 -5.25
C ASP A 14 21.88 -12.32 -5.74
N ARG A 15 20.59 -12.57 -5.98
CA ARG A 15 19.62 -11.50 -6.27
C ARG A 15 19.47 -10.52 -5.11
N LEU A 16 19.28 -11.03 -3.89
CA LEU A 16 19.18 -10.18 -2.69
C LEU A 16 20.47 -9.39 -2.46
N LYS A 17 21.62 -9.99 -2.75
CA LYS A 17 22.92 -9.34 -2.63
C LYS A 17 23.06 -8.19 -3.62
N ALA A 18 22.74 -8.42 -4.89
CA ALA A 18 22.78 -7.39 -5.92
C ALA A 18 21.84 -6.22 -5.60
N LEU A 19 20.67 -6.50 -5.03
CA LEU A 19 19.73 -5.46 -4.58
C LEU A 19 20.27 -4.66 -3.39
N ALA A 20 20.84 -5.33 -2.38
CA ALA A 20 21.45 -4.68 -1.23
C ALA A 20 22.65 -3.81 -1.65
N ASP A 21 23.53 -4.36 -2.50
CA ASP A 21 24.69 -3.65 -3.05
C ASP A 21 24.23 -2.42 -3.88
N GLY A 22 23.18 -2.56 -4.70
CA GLY A 22 22.57 -1.46 -5.46
C GLY A 22 21.91 -0.38 -4.59
N ALA A 23 21.43 -0.74 -3.40
CA ALA A 23 20.90 0.17 -2.40
C ALA A 23 21.99 0.79 -1.49
N GLY A 24 23.26 0.38 -1.65
CA GLY A 24 24.37 0.79 -0.77
C GLY A 24 24.21 0.29 0.68
N MET A 25 23.51 -0.82 0.87
CA MET A 25 23.18 -1.37 2.19
C MET A 25 23.87 -2.71 2.43
N SER A 26 24.11 -3.04 3.70
CA SER A 26 24.45 -4.41 4.04
C SER A 26 23.26 -5.33 3.75
N MET A 27 23.52 -6.61 3.47
CA MET A 27 22.45 -7.61 3.29
C MET A 27 21.48 -7.63 4.47
N LYS A 28 22.00 -7.50 5.70
CA LYS A 28 21.20 -7.50 6.94
C LYS A 28 20.24 -6.30 6.97
N ASP A 29 20.76 -5.10 6.71
CA ASP A 29 19.95 -3.87 6.76
C ASP A 29 18.93 -3.84 5.62
N TYR A 30 19.32 -4.34 4.45
CA TYR A 30 18.43 -4.48 3.30
C TYR A 30 17.26 -5.42 3.63
N LEU A 31 17.54 -6.59 4.21
CA LEU A 31 16.48 -7.54 4.60
C LEU A 31 15.57 -6.99 5.70
N ALA A 32 16.12 -6.25 6.67
CA ALA A 32 15.32 -5.58 7.70
C ALA A 32 14.38 -4.53 7.10
N LYS A 33 14.88 -3.72 6.15
CA LYS A 33 14.08 -2.76 5.41
C LYS A 33 12.95 -3.44 4.63
N VAL A 34 13.28 -4.47 3.83
CA VAL A 34 12.29 -5.21 3.04
C VAL A 34 11.22 -5.84 3.94
N ALA A 35 11.60 -6.37 5.10
CA ALA A 35 10.64 -6.92 6.05
C ALA A 35 9.65 -5.86 6.56
N ALA A 36 10.13 -4.67 6.93
CA ALA A 36 9.28 -3.56 7.37
C ALA A 36 8.35 -3.07 6.24
N GLU A 37 8.86 -2.98 5.01
CA GLU A 37 8.05 -2.61 3.84
C GLU A 37 6.93 -3.63 3.59
N LYS A 38 7.23 -4.93 3.64
CA LYS A 38 6.23 -6.00 3.47
C LYS A 38 5.20 -6.06 4.60
N GLU A 39 5.61 -5.77 5.83
CA GLU A 39 4.66 -5.64 6.94
C GLU A 39 3.70 -4.47 6.70
N HIS A 40 4.23 -3.33 6.26
CA HIS A 40 3.43 -2.16 5.94
C HIS A 40 2.45 -2.42 4.79
N GLU A 41 2.89 -3.05 3.69
CA GLU A 41 2.03 -3.47 2.58
C GLU A 41 0.85 -4.32 3.08
N LYS A 42 1.13 -5.31 3.95
CA LYS A 42 0.08 -6.17 4.51
C LYS A 42 -0.92 -5.41 5.39
N LEU A 43 -0.43 -4.43 6.15
CA LEU A 43 -1.30 -3.55 6.95
C LEU A 43 -2.19 -2.69 6.05
N LEU A 44 -1.66 -2.15 4.95
CA LEU A 44 -2.42 -1.40 3.97
C LEU A 44 -3.48 -2.25 3.28
N ASP A 45 -3.15 -3.49 2.90
CA ASP A 45 -4.12 -4.42 2.32
C ASP A 45 -5.26 -4.71 3.30
N SER A 46 -4.93 -4.94 4.58
CA SER A 46 -5.90 -5.20 5.63
C SER A 46 -6.81 -3.99 5.88
N ALA A 47 -6.23 -2.79 5.97
CA ALA A 47 -6.97 -1.54 6.15
C ALA A 47 -7.89 -1.26 4.95
N THR A 48 -7.39 -1.49 3.73
CA THR A 48 -8.17 -1.31 2.50
C THR A 48 -9.33 -2.28 2.43
N ALA A 49 -9.11 -3.55 2.80
CA ALA A 49 -10.18 -4.55 2.86
C ALA A 49 -11.25 -4.18 3.89
N ALA A 50 -10.84 -3.72 5.08
CA ALA A 50 -11.76 -3.25 6.11
C ALA A 50 -12.57 -2.02 5.65
N PHE A 51 -11.90 -1.04 5.04
CA PHE A 51 -12.54 0.15 4.50
C PHE A 51 -13.57 -0.21 3.43
N ARG A 52 -13.18 -1.03 2.43
CA ARG A 52 -14.09 -1.51 1.37
C ARG A 52 -15.30 -2.24 1.91
N ARG A 53 -15.11 -3.05 2.96
CA ARG A 53 -16.22 -3.72 3.63
C ARG A 53 -17.20 -2.72 4.23
N VAL A 54 -16.72 -1.75 4.99
CA VAL A 54 -17.57 -0.75 5.68
C VAL A 54 -18.34 0.11 4.68
N ILE A 55 -17.68 0.65 3.66
CA ILE A 55 -18.37 1.50 2.67
C ILE A 55 -19.34 0.71 1.76
N GLY A 56 -19.18 -0.62 1.69
CA GLY A 56 -20.08 -1.50 0.96
C GLY A 56 -21.30 -1.93 1.79
N GLU A 57 -21.36 -1.61 3.09
CA GLU A 57 -22.53 -1.90 3.90
C GLU A 57 -23.70 -0.96 3.51
N PRO A 58 -24.92 -1.51 3.32
CA PRO A 58 -26.08 -0.69 2.98
C PRO A 58 -26.31 0.42 4.01
N GLY A 59 -26.54 1.65 3.53
CA GLY A 59 -26.85 2.80 4.37
C GLY A 59 -25.64 3.51 5.00
N ILE A 60 -24.41 2.99 4.89
CA ILE A 60 -23.22 3.68 5.40
C ILE A 60 -22.93 4.97 4.61
N LEU A 61 -22.96 4.90 3.28
CA LEU A 61 -22.73 6.07 2.43
C LEU A 61 -23.85 7.10 2.58
N ASP A 62 -25.11 6.66 2.62
CA ASP A 62 -26.26 7.56 2.81
C ASP A 62 -26.17 8.32 4.14
N ARG A 63 -25.74 7.64 5.21
CA ARG A 63 -25.56 8.26 6.52
C ARG A 63 -24.36 9.20 6.55
N PHE A 64 -23.26 8.83 5.90
CA PHE A 64 -22.10 9.71 5.75
C PHE A 64 -22.47 10.99 5.00
N ASP A 65 -23.22 10.88 3.89
CA ASP A 65 -23.70 12.04 3.13
C ASP A 65 -24.62 12.93 3.97
N ALA A 66 -25.50 12.34 4.80
CA ALA A 66 -26.35 13.08 5.71
C ALA A 66 -25.57 13.84 6.79
N ASP A 67 -24.52 13.23 7.35
CA ASP A 67 -23.72 13.82 8.44
C ASP A 67 -22.69 14.85 7.93
N PHE A 68 -22.21 14.72 6.69
CA PHE A 68 -21.10 15.53 6.15
C PHE A 68 -21.46 16.39 4.92
N GLY A 69 -22.73 16.40 4.49
CA GLY A 69 -23.23 17.30 3.44
C GLY A 69 -23.09 16.78 2.01
N GLY A 70 -22.72 15.51 1.83
CA GLY A 70 -22.61 14.81 0.55
C GLY A 70 -21.56 15.39 -0.41
N LEU A 71 -21.37 14.73 -1.55
CA LEU A 71 -20.57 15.30 -2.63
C LEU A 71 -21.33 16.46 -3.29
N PRO A 72 -20.69 17.62 -3.52
CA PRO A 72 -21.30 18.67 -4.32
C PRO A 72 -21.62 18.12 -5.72
N PRO A 73 -22.73 18.56 -6.35
CA PRO A 73 -23.07 18.11 -7.69
C PRO A 73 -21.88 18.36 -8.61
N ALA A 74 -21.45 17.32 -9.33
CA ALA A 74 -20.34 17.44 -10.25
C ALA A 74 -20.62 18.62 -11.19
N ALA A 75 -19.78 19.65 -11.11
CA ALA A 75 -19.87 20.77 -12.03
C ALA A 75 -19.77 20.19 -13.43
N THR A 76 -20.85 20.31 -14.20
CA THR A 76 -20.84 19.99 -15.62
C THR A 76 -19.87 20.98 -16.24
N HIS A 77 -18.59 20.60 -16.37
CA HIS A 77 -17.65 21.34 -17.19
C HIS A 77 -18.17 21.19 -18.63
N GLU A 78 -19.01 22.13 -19.05
CA GLU A 78 -19.26 22.35 -20.47
C GLU A 78 -17.90 22.67 -21.08
N ILE A 79 -17.30 21.66 -21.71
CA ILE A 79 -16.17 21.85 -22.59
C ILE A 79 -16.74 22.62 -23.78
N SER A 80 -16.66 23.95 -23.71
CA SER A 80 -16.95 24.82 -24.85
C SER A 80 -15.93 24.50 -25.94
N ARG A 81 -16.30 23.62 -26.87
CA ARG A 81 -15.52 23.38 -28.08
C ARG A 81 -15.68 24.59 -28.99
N ALA A 82 -14.68 25.46 -28.99
CA ALA A 82 -14.58 26.54 -29.97
C ALA A 82 -14.47 25.93 -31.39
N ALA A 83 -15.31 26.45 -32.29
CA ALA A 83 -15.30 26.17 -33.73
C ALA A 83 -14.52 27.27 -34.46
#